data_AF-A0A498MQG5-F1
#
_entry.id   AF-A0A498MQG5-F1
#
_cell.length_a   1.000
_cell.length_b   1.000
_cell.length_c   1.000
_cell.angle_alpha   90.00
_cell.angle_beta   90.00
_cell.angle_gamma   90.00
#
_symmetry.space_group_name_H-M   'P 1'
#
loop_
_entity.id
_entity.type
_entity.pdbx_description
1 polymer ?
#
loop_
_entity_poly.entity_id
_entity_poly.type
_entity_poly.pdbx_seq_one_letter_code
_entity_poly.pdbx_strand_id
1 'polypeptide(L)'
;MHTKINSHFVSLVLVQYSWLNSYFKFFIVRDPFERLISAFKDKFVKNPRFEPWYKHNIAPAIIRKYRKNHHDDSESVGLQFEDFVRYLGDKSGRQRLDMQFGDHIIHWLTYAELCAPCDISYNVVGHHETLEHDAPYILKAAGIADLVSYPNIPPGITHYNRTKVERYFTGISQRDVRRLYARYQGDFSLFDYRRPAFLLD
;
A
#
# COMPACT_ATOMS: atom_id res chain seq x y z
N MET A 1 27.85 -9.23 25.16
CA MET A 1 28.05 -9.95 23.88
C MET A 1 27.92 -8.92 22.77
N HIS A 2 29.03 -8.31 22.36
CA HIS A 2 29.02 -7.31 21.27
C HIS A 2 29.03 -8.06 19.93
N THR A 3 27.90 -8.08 19.24
CA THR A 3 27.82 -8.51 17.85
C THR A 3 28.65 -7.51 17.02
N LYS A 4 29.86 -7.91 16.61
CA LYS A 4 30.64 -7.19 15.60
C LYS A 4 29.84 -7.23 14.29
N ILE A 5 29.20 -6.12 13.95
CA ILE A 5 28.63 -5.93 12.61
C ILE A 5 29.82 -5.97 11.64
N ASN A 6 29.77 -6.89 10.68
CA ASN A 6 30.88 -7.16 9.78
C ASN A 6 31.14 -5.93 8.89
N SER A 7 32.38 -5.42 8.89
CA SER A 7 32.78 -4.18 8.18
C SER A 7 32.43 -4.20 6.68
N HIS A 8 32.47 -5.38 6.05
CA HIS A 8 32.05 -5.57 4.66
C HIS A 8 30.56 -5.31 4.41
N PHE A 9 29.69 -5.65 5.38
CA PHE A 9 28.25 -5.42 5.27
C PHE A 9 27.92 -3.93 5.42
N VAL A 10 28.62 -3.24 6.33
CA VAL A 10 28.52 -1.78 6.49
C VAL A 10 29.00 -1.07 5.22
N SER A 11 30.10 -1.53 4.62
CA SER A 11 30.63 -0.96 3.37
C SER A 11 29.68 -1.14 2.18
N LEU A 12 29.10 -2.33 1.99
CA LEU A 12 28.12 -2.59 0.92
C LEU A 12 26.85 -1.73 1.06
N VAL A 13 26.33 -1.58 2.28
CA VAL A 13 25.18 -0.72 2.57
C VAL A 13 25.55 0.75 2.31
N LEU A 14 26.65 1.25 2.86
CA LEU A 14 27.08 2.65 2.66
C LEU A 14 27.38 2.97 1.19
N VAL A 15 27.97 2.03 0.43
CA VAL A 15 28.16 2.17 -1.02
C VAL A 15 26.80 2.26 -1.70
N GLN A 16 25.86 1.34 -1.42
CA GLN A 16 24.52 1.39 -2.02
C GLN A 16 23.77 2.71 -1.73
N TYR A 17 23.90 3.28 -0.52
CA TYR A 17 23.35 4.59 -0.17
C TYR A 17 24.07 5.76 -0.86
N SER A 18 25.37 5.64 -1.16
CA SER A 18 26.11 6.71 -1.86
C SER A 18 25.74 6.80 -3.34
N TRP A 19 25.47 5.67 -4.00
CA TRP A 19 24.95 5.65 -5.38
C TRP A 19 23.59 6.35 -5.47
N LEU A 20 22.72 6.21 -4.46
CA LEU A 20 21.42 6.89 -4.47
C LEU A 20 21.56 8.42 -4.58
N ASN A 21 22.68 9.01 -4.15
CA ASN A 21 22.90 10.45 -4.26
C ASN A 21 23.13 10.94 -5.71
N SER A 22 23.45 10.07 -6.67
CA SER A 22 23.63 10.46 -8.07
C SER A 22 22.32 10.42 -8.88
N TYR A 23 21.23 9.91 -8.32
CA TYR A 23 19.94 9.81 -9.00
C TYR A 23 18.95 10.87 -8.53
N PHE A 24 18.15 11.37 -9.48
CA PHE A 24 16.90 12.05 -9.18
C PHE A 24 15.89 11.03 -8.64
N LYS A 25 15.43 11.23 -7.41
CA LYS A 25 14.54 10.31 -6.68
C LYS A 25 13.20 10.98 -6.48
N PHE A 26 12.14 10.38 -6.99
CA PHE A 26 10.78 10.80 -6.70
C PHE A 26 9.98 9.64 -6.13
N PHE A 27 8.91 9.97 -5.44
CA PHE A 27 8.03 9.01 -4.81
C PHE A 27 6.58 9.47 -4.94
N ILE A 28 5.69 8.58 -5.40
CA ILE A 28 4.26 8.88 -5.52
C ILE A 28 3.51 8.14 -4.42
N VAL A 29 2.85 8.91 -3.57
CA VAL A 29 2.00 8.40 -2.50
C VAL A 29 0.52 8.50 -2.88
N ARG A 30 -0.34 7.76 -2.19
CA ARG A 30 -1.80 7.77 -2.37
C ARG A 30 -2.48 7.70 -1.01
N ASP A 31 -3.69 8.25 -0.89
CA ASP A 31 -4.50 8.08 0.32
C ASP A 31 -4.47 6.60 0.77
N PRO A 32 -4.09 6.30 2.02
CA PRO A 32 -3.84 4.93 2.44
C PRO A 32 -5.04 4.00 2.24
N PHE A 33 -6.27 4.48 2.45
CA PHE A 33 -7.45 3.63 2.29
C PHE A 33 -7.86 3.47 0.83
N GLU A 34 -7.73 4.50 0.00
CA GLU A 34 -7.89 4.34 -1.44
C GLU A 34 -6.87 3.38 -2.04
N ARG A 35 -5.61 3.43 -1.58
CA ARG A 35 -4.54 2.52 -1.99
C ARG A 35 -4.92 1.07 -1.69
N LEU A 36 -5.43 0.79 -0.50
CA LEU A 36 -5.89 -0.55 -0.11
C LEU A 36 -7.08 -1.03 -0.93
N ILE A 37 -8.06 -0.15 -1.20
CA ILE A 37 -9.19 -0.47 -2.08
C ILE A 37 -8.70 -0.79 -3.49
N SER A 38 -7.76 0.00 -4.02
CA SER A 38 -7.17 -0.24 -5.33
C SER A 38 -6.44 -1.58 -5.39
N ALA A 39 -5.59 -1.87 -4.40
CA ALA A 39 -4.89 -3.15 -4.28
C ALA A 39 -5.86 -4.33 -4.19
N PHE A 40 -6.92 -4.21 -3.37
CA PHE A 40 -7.92 -5.25 -3.23
C PHE A 40 -8.65 -5.53 -4.54
N LYS A 41 -9.09 -4.47 -5.24
CA LYS A 41 -9.75 -4.59 -6.54
C LYS A 41 -8.84 -5.24 -7.58
N ASP A 42 -7.59 -4.81 -7.63
CA ASP A 42 -6.63 -5.33 -8.60
C ASP A 42 -6.33 -6.80 -8.33
N LYS A 43 -6.01 -7.16 -7.08
CA LYS A 43 -5.49 -8.49 -6.75
C LYS A 43 -6.57 -9.55 -6.52
N PHE A 44 -7.71 -9.19 -5.94
CA PHE A 44 -8.73 -10.16 -5.55
C PHE A 44 -10.03 -10.09 -6.37
N VAL A 45 -10.40 -8.91 -6.90
CA VAL A 45 -11.62 -8.76 -7.71
C VAL A 45 -11.35 -9.02 -9.19
N LYS A 46 -10.38 -8.31 -9.78
CA LYS A 46 -9.97 -8.57 -11.18
C LYS A 46 -9.29 -9.92 -11.32
N ASN A 47 -8.56 -10.34 -10.29
CA ASN A 47 -7.87 -11.61 -10.23
C ASN A 47 -6.99 -11.88 -11.48
N PRO A 48 -5.85 -11.17 -11.59
CA PRO A 48 -5.00 -11.21 -12.77
C PRO A 48 -4.42 -12.61 -13.00
N ARG A 49 -4.55 -13.11 -14.24
CA ARG A 49 -4.14 -14.47 -14.63
C ARG A 49 -2.67 -14.78 -14.35
N PHE A 50 -1.81 -13.76 -14.42
CA PHE A 50 -0.37 -13.89 -14.22
C PHE A 50 0.07 -13.81 -12.75
N GLU A 51 -0.87 -13.59 -11.82
CA GLU A 51 -0.58 -13.57 -10.37
C GLU A 51 -1.53 -14.54 -9.62
N PRO A 52 -1.52 -15.85 -9.95
CA PRO A 52 -2.50 -16.82 -9.46
C PRO A 52 -2.47 -17.02 -7.94
N TRP A 53 -1.36 -16.69 -7.27
CA TRP A 53 -1.21 -16.83 -5.83
C TRP A 53 -2.21 -15.99 -5.02
N TYR A 54 -2.70 -14.86 -5.55
CA TYR A 54 -3.72 -14.06 -4.85
C TYR A 54 -5.02 -14.85 -4.67
N LYS A 55 -5.47 -15.55 -5.72
CA LYS A 55 -6.67 -16.39 -5.68
C LYS A 55 -6.44 -17.71 -4.98
N HIS A 56 -5.34 -18.38 -5.27
CA HIS A 56 -5.17 -19.78 -4.88
C HIS A 56 -4.51 -19.96 -3.50
N ASN A 57 -3.73 -18.97 -3.04
CA ASN A 57 -2.98 -19.08 -1.79
C ASN A 57 -3.40 -18.02 -0.76
N ILE A 58 -3.40 -16.75 -1.15
CA ILE A 58 -3.57 -15.62 -0.22
C ILE A 58 -5.02 -15.47 0.21
N ALA A 59 -5.95 -15.35 -0.73
CA ALA A 59 -7.38 -15.20 -0.42
C ALA A 59 -7.91 -16.35 0.47
N PRO A 60 -7.69 -17.65 0.15
CA PRO A 60 -8.16 -18.74 0.99
C PRO A 60 -7.54 -18.73 2.39
N ALA A 61 -6.26 -18.33 2.52
CA ALA A 61 -5.59 -18.23 3.82
C ALA A 61 -6.17 -17.12 4.71
N ILE A 62 -6.51 -15.97 4.12
CA ILE A 62 -7.19 -14.88 4.82
C ILE A 62 -8.61 -15.32 5.21
N ILE A 63 -9.40 -15.85 4.26
CA ILE A 63 -10.78 -16.30 4.51
C ILE A 63 -10.84 -17.31 5.66
N ARG A 64 -10.01 -18.36 5.60
CA ARG A 64 -9.96 -19.42 6.62
C ARG A 64 -9.63 -18.89 8.01
N LYS A 65 -8.85 -17.82 8.10
CA LYS A 65 -8.44 -17.25 9.40
C LYS A 65 -9.48 -16.30 9.99
N TYR A 66 -10.13 -15.50 9.15
CA TYR A 66 -10.92 -14.35 9.61
C TYR A 66 -12.43 -14.51 9.46
N ARG A 67 -12.93 -15.52 8.73
CA ARG A 67 -14.35 -15.90 8.75
C ARG A 67 -14.60 -16.97 9.81
N LYS A 68 -15.59 -16.72 10.68
CA LYS A 68 -15.94 -17.63 11.80
C LYS A 68 -16.84 -18.79 11.37
N ASN A 69 -17.67 -18.60 10.34
CA ASN A 69 -18.63 -19.59 9.86
C ASN A 69 -18.24 -20.06 8.45
N HIS A 70 -17.84 -21.33 8.33
CA HIS A 70 -17.63 -22.00 7.04
C HIS A 70 -18.94 -22.40 6.33
N HIS A 71 -20.09 -22.13 6.96
CA HIS A 71 -21.43 -22.52 6.48
C HIS A 71 -22.16 -21.45 5.67
N ASP A 72 -21.63 -20.22 5.57
CA ASP A 72 -22.13 -19.31 4.55
C ASP A 72 -21.59 -19.78 3.20
N ASP A 73 -22.43 -19.81 2.17
CA ASP A 73 -22.11 -19.98 0.73
C ASP A 73 -21.00 -19.02 0.21
N SER A 74 -20.38 -18.24 1.10
CA SER A 74 -19.26 -17.34 0.93
C SER A 74 -17.99 -17.97 0.35
N GLU A 75 -17.84 -19.31 0.34
CA GLU A 75 -16.78 -19.96 -0.46
C GLU A 75 -16.94 -19.66 -1.95
N SER A 76 -18.19 -19.49 -2.44
CA SER A 76 -18.46 -19.09 -3.82
C SER A 76 -18.17 -17.61 -4.11
N VAL A 77 -18.17 -16.75 -3.09
CA VAL A 77 -18.10 -15.27 -3.26
C VAL A 77 -16.66 -14.75 -3.23
N GLY A 78 -15.66 -15.60 -2.94
CA GLY A 78 -14.26 -15.19 -2.85
C GLY A 78 -14.00 -14.24 -1.66
N LEU A 79 -12.76 -13.74 -1.54
CA LEU A 79 -12.34 -12.86 -0.44
C LEU A 79 -13.14 -11.55 -0.47
N GLN A 80 -13.74 -11.14 0.65
CA GLN A 80 -14.43 -9.86 0.77
C GLN A 80 -13.49 -8.78 1.30
N PHE A 81 -13.81 -7.50 1.02
CA PHE A 81 -12.99 -6.39 1.50
C PHE A 81 -12.93 -6.34 3.03
N GLU A 82 -14.01 -6.71 3.72
CA GLU A 82 -14.02 -6.80 5.18
C GLU A 82 -13.01 -7.83 5.72
N ASP A 83 -12.86 -8.99 5.07
CA ASP A 83 -11.86 -9.98 5.45
C ASP A 83 -10.45 -9.43 5.30
N PHE A 84 -10.21 -8.67 4.23
CA PHE A 84 -8.94 -7.99 3.98
C PHE A 84 -8.66 -6.93 5.05
N VAL A 85 -9.65 -6.11 5.43
CA VAL A 85 -9.52 -5.14 6.53
C VAL A 85 -9.20 -5.81 7.86
N ARG A 86 -9.88 -6.90 8.21
CA ARG A 86 -9.60 -7.68 9.42
C ARG A 86 -8.19 -8.25 9.43
N TYR A 87 -7.74 -8.81 8.31
CA TYR A 87 -6.37 -9.30 8.15
C TYR A 87 -5.34 -8.19 8.36
N LEU A 88 -5.52 -7.05 7.71
CA LEU A 88 -4.55 -5.96 7.78
C LEU A 88 -4.48 -5.33 9.17
N GLY A 89 -5.62 -5.24 9.87
CA GLY A 89 -5.72 -4.70 11.23
C GLY A 89 -5.29 -5.65 12.35
N ASP A 90 -5.18 -6.96 12.09
CA ASP A 90 -4.75 -7.94 13.10
C ASP A 90 -3.21 -8.03 13.17
N LYS A 91 -2.59 -7.19 14.02
CA LYS A 91 -1.13 -7.13 14.18
C LYS A 91 -0.50 -8.51 14.45
N SER A 92 -1.10 -9.29 15.35
CA SER A 92 -0.54 -10.58 15.77
C SER A 92 -0.86 -11.68 14.77
N GLY A 93 -2.09 -11.71 14.26
CA GLY A 93 -2.50 -12.72 13.31
C GLY A 93 -1.90 -12.54 11.92
N ARG A 94 -1.66 -11.31 11.46
CA ARG A 94 -1.06 -11.05 10.16
C ARG A 94 0.37 -11.55 10.06
N GLN A 95 1.17 -11.47 11.13
CA GLN A 95 2.63 -11.69 11.04
C GLN A 95 2.98 -13.05 10.42
N ARG A 96 2.26 -14.12 10.82
CA ARG A 96 2.45 -15.45 10.25
C ARG A 96 2.07 -15.53 8.77
N LEU A 97 0.98 -14.86 8.40
CA LEU A 97 0.51 -14.82 7.02
C LEU A 97 1.44 -13.99 6.14
N ASP A 98 1.93 -12.85 6.63
CA ASP A 98 2.90 -11.98 5.93
C ASP A 98 4.17 -12.77 5.59
N MET A 99 4.70 -13.55 6.54
CA MET A 99 5.84 -14.44 6.29
C MET A 99 5.54 -15.54 5.25
N GLN A 100 4.31 -16.05 5.23
CA GLN A 100 3.89 -17.05 4.24
C GLN A 100 3.71 -16.44 2.84
N PHE A 101 3.21 -15.21 2.77
CA PHE A 101 2.90 -14.52 1.51
C PHE A 101 4.15 -13.89 0.88
N GLY A 102 5.18 -13.58 1.67
CA GLY A 102 6.43 -13.03 1.19
C GLY A 102 6.23 -11.74 0.39
N ASP A 103 6.95 -11.58 -0.71
CA ASP A 103 6.96 -10.35 -1.52
C ASP A 103 5.59 -10.02 -2.16
N HIS A 104 4.64 -10.96 -2.17
CA HIS A 104 3.30 -10.74 -2.70
C HIS A 104 2.47 -9.74 -1.87
N ILE A 105 2.92 -9.36 -0.67
CA ILE A 105 2.23 -8.37 0.18
C ILE A 105 2.61 -6.92 -0.13
N ILE A 106 3.56 -6.70 -1.05
CA ILE A 106 4.13 -5.38 -1.36
C ILE A 106 3.08 -4.28 -1.62
N HIS A 107 1.91 -4.64 -2.16
CA HIS A 107 0.85 -3.67 -2.49
C HIS A 107 0.12 -3.07 -1.29
N TRP A 108 0.20 -3.69 -0.10
CA TRP A 108 -0.43 -3.21 1.13
C TRP A 108 0.55 -3.07 2.29
N LEU A 109 1.87 -3.10 2.03
CA LEU A 109 2.86 -2.62 2.99
C LEU A 109 2.69 -1.10 3.21
N THR A 110 3.06 -0.61 4.38
CA THR A 110 3.14 0.83 4.65
C THR A 110 4.27 1.46 3.83
N TYR A 111 4.22 2.76 3.62
CA TYR A 111 5.29 3.44 2.90
C TYR A 111 6.60 3.47 3.69
N ALA A 112 6.53 3.45 5.02
CA ALA A 112 7.68 3.23 5.89
C ALA A 112 8.39 1.89 5.59
N GLU A 113 7.62 0.81 5.37
CA GLU A 113 8.14 -0.52 5.04
C GLU A 113 8.68 -0.62 3.59
N LEU A 114 8.09 0.12 2.64
CA LEU A 114 8.42 0.02 1.21
C LEU A 114 9.57 0.91 0.77
N CYS A 115 9.58 2.15 1.24
CA CYS A 115 10.36 3.21 0.62
C CYS A 115 11.30 3.93 1.59
N ALA A 116 11.32 3.52 2.86
CA ALA A 116 12.15 4.13 3.90
C ALA A 116 12.23 5.67 3.78
N PRO A 117 11.09 6.38 3.70
CA PRO A 117 11.04 7.82 3.40
C PRO A 117 11.76 8.68 4.44
N CYS A 118 12.07 8.13 5.62
CA CYS A 118 12.87 8.78 6.65
C CYS A 118 14.38 8.63 6.44
N ASP A 119 14.82 7.60 5.70
CA ASP A 119 16.24 7.28 5.46
C ASP A 119 16.71 7.72 4.06
N ILE A 120 15.78 7.83 3.10
CA ILE A 120 16.07 8.23 1.72
C ILE A 120 15.62 9.67 1.49
N SER A 121 16.58 10.52 1.07
CA SER A 121 16.30 11.90 0.68
C SER A 121 15.69 11.98 -0.73
N TYR A 122 14.36 11.91 -0.83
CA TYR A 122 13.64 12.11 -2.09
C TYR A 122 13.70 13.58 -2.54
N ASN A 123 13.86 13.81 -3.84
CA ASN A 123 13.81 15.14 -4.44
C ASN A 123 12.37 15.65 -4.55
N VAL A 124 11.41 14.76 -4.81
CA VAL A 124 9.99 15.08 -4.92
C VAL A 124 9.15 13.96 -4.31
N VAL A 125 8.17 14.32 -3.48
CA VAL A 125 7.06 13.45 -3.10
C VAL A 125 5.80 14.01 -3.72
N GLY A 126 5.19 13.26 -4.63
CA GLY A 126 3.94 13.62 -5.30
C GLY A 126 2.78 12.78 -4.80
N HIS A 127 1.55 13.22 -5.06
CA HIS A 127 0.33 12.53 -4.66
C HIS A 127 -0.39 11.99 -5.88
N HIS A 128 -0.93 10.78 -5.76
CA HIS A 128 -1.67 10.11 -6.83
C HIS A 128 -2.87 10.96 -7.29
N GLU A 129 -3.48 11.66 -6.34
CA GLU A 129 -4.62 12.56 -6.50
C GLU A 129 -4.31 13.79 -7.36
N THR A 130 -3.02 14.15 -7.47
CA THR A 130 -2.52 15.33 -8.19
C THR A 130 -1.52 14.97 -9.29
N LEU A 131 -1.44 13.70 -9.70
CA LEU A 131 -0.47 13.22 -10.70
C LEU A 131 -0.45 14.02 -12.01
N GLU A 132 -1.60 14.51 -12.46
CA GLU A 132 -1.71 15.35 -13.66
C GLU A 132 -0.88 16.64 -13.56
N HIS A 133 -0.70 17.16 -12.35
CA HIS A 133 0.12 18.34 -12.05
C HIS A 133 1.54 17.95 -11.62
N ASP A 134 1.67 16.90 -10.80
CA ASP A 134 2.95 16.49 -10.21
C ASP A 134 3.88 15.86 -11.25
N ALA A 135 3.34 15.05 -12.17
CA ALA A 135 4.17 14.35 -13.15
C ALA A 135 4.91 15.31 -14.11
N PRO A 136 4.27 16.34 -14.72
CA PRO A 136 5.01 17.33 -15.50
C PRO A 136 6.11 18.04 -14.70
N TYR A 137 5.86 18.37 -13.44
CA TYR A 137 6.88 18.98 -12.57
C TYR A 137 8.05 18.02 -12.32
N ILE A 138 7.77 16.76 -11.97
CA ILE A 138 8.76 15.72 -11.74
C ILE A 138 9.63 15.50 -12.98
N LEU A 139 9.03 15.39 -14.17
CA LEU A 139 9.75 15.21 -15.44
C LEU A 139 10.65 16.40 -15.76
N LYS A 140 10.19 17.63 -15.49
CA LYS A 140 11.00 18.85 -15.64
C LYS A 140 12.15 18.88 -14.66
N ALA A 141 11.91 18.58 -13.39
CA ALA A 141 12.93 18.55 -12.35
C ALA A 141 13.98 17.45 -12.58
N ALA A 142 13.58 16.34 -13.22
CA ALA A 142 14.47 15.27 -13.64
C ALA A 142 15.24 15.56 -14.95
N GLY A 143 14.95 16.68 -15.64
CA GLY A 143 15.62 17.06 -16.88
C GLY A 143 15.22 16.23 -18.11
N ILE A 144 14.05 15.57 -18.08
CA ILE A 144 13.58 14.67 -19.14
C ILE A 144 12.23 15.08 -19.74
N ALA A 145 11.74 16.29 -19.43
CA ALA A 145 10.46 16.79 -19.95
C ALA A 145 10.38 16.88 -21.48
N ASP A 146 11.52 16.96 -22.17
CA ASP A 146 11.57 16.98 -23.64
C ASP A 146 11.56 15.57 -24.26
N LEU A 147 11.72 14.52 -23.45
CA LEU A 147 11.80 13.12 -23.92
C LEU A 147 10.50 12.35 -23.71
N VAL A 148 9.78 12.68 -22.65
CA VAL A 148 8.57 11.96 -22.22
C VAL A 148 7.56 12.94 -21.63
N SER A 149 6.29 12.60 -21.75
CA SER A 149 5.19 13.34 -21.12
C SER A 149 4.32 12.40 -20.30
N TYR A 150 3.62 12.96 -19.31
CA TYR A 150 2.59 12.21 -18.60
C TYR A 150 1.44 11.91 -19.57
N PRO A 151 0.99 10.65 -19.71
CA PRO A 151 -0.09 10.31 -20.61
C PRO A 151 -1.39 10.96 -20.15
N ASN A 152 -2.30 11.19 -21.11
CA ASN A 152 -3.64 11.64 -20.76
C ASN A 152 -4.38 10.50 -20.03
N ILE A 153 -4.65 10.69 -18.73
CA ILE A 153 -5.37 9.73 -17.91
C ILE A 153 -6.86 10.08 -17.91
N PRO A 154 -7.76 9.11 -18.08
CA PRO A 154 -9.19 9.37 -17.99
C PRO A 154 -9.59 10.04 -16.67
N PRO A 155 -10.49 11.04 -16.70
CA PRO A 155 -10.97 11.70 -15.49
C PRO A 155 -11.49 10.69 -14.45
N GLY A 156 -11.17 10.92 -13.17
CA GLY A 156 -11.67 10.11 -12.05
C GLY A 156 -10.86 8.86 -11.71
N ILE A 157 -9.75 8.60 -12.41
CA ILE A 157 -8.79 7.54 -12.03
C ILE A 157 -7.88 7.99 -10.89
N THR A 158 -7.37 9.22 -10.98
CA THR A 158 -6.36 9.80 -10.10
C THR A 158 -6.97 10.42 -8.85
N HIS A 159 -8.10 11.12 -8.98
CA HIS A 159 -8.74 11.86 -7.88
C HIS A 159 -9.24 11.00 -6.72
N TYR A 160 -9.12 11.55 -5.51
CA TYR A 160 -9.72 11.00 -4.30
C TYR A 160 -11.24 10.94 -4.41
N ASN A 161 -11.82 9.80 -4.05
CA ASN A 161 -13.26 9.57 -4.07
C ASN A 161 -13.75 9.09 -2.71
N ARG A 162 -14.23 10.03 -1.90
CA ARG A 162 -14.79 9.76 -0.57
C ARG A 162 -15.95 8.76 -0.61
N THR A 163 -16.89 8.92 -1.53
CA THR A 163 -18.07 8.03 -1.65
C THR A 163 -17.66 6.59 -1.93
N LYS A 164 -16.61 6.37 -2.74
CA LYS A 164 -16.02 5.05 -2.97
C LYS A 164 -15.46 4.48 -1.67
N VAL A 165 -14.70 5.27 -0.90
CA VAL A 165 -14.16 4.84 0.39
C VAL A 165 -15.30 4.47 1.35
N GLU A 166 -16.28 5.36 1.56
CA GLU A 166 -17.44 5.10 2.42
C GLU A 166 -18.15 3.79 2.04
N ARG A 167 -18.42 3.58 0.74
CA ARG A 167 -19.09 2.37 0.26
C ARG A 167 -18.32 1.09 0.56
N TYR A 168 -16.99 1.08 0.42
CA TYR A 168 -16.18 -0.11 0.72
C TYR A 168 -16.13 -0.42 2.22
N PHE A 169 -16.24 0.60 3.07
CA PHE A 169 -16.22 0.46 4.52
C PHE A 169 -17.61 0.27 5.15
N THR A 170 -18.69 0.38 4.37
CA THR A 170 -20.05 0.11 4.84
C THR A 170 -20.17 -1.27 5.45
N GLY A 171 -20.69 -1.34 6.67
CA GLY A 171 -20.93 -2.60 7.41
C GLY A 171 -19.70 -3.17 8.13
N ILE A 172 -18.49 -2.62 7.90
CA ILE A 172 -17.29 -3.04 8.64
C ILE A 172 -17.32 -2.48 10.06
N SER A 173 -17.01 -3.31 11.04
CA SER A 173 -17.04 -2.88 12.44
C SER A 173 -16.04 -1.74 12.74
N GLN A 174 -16.46 -0.76 13.53
CA GLN A 174 -15.61 0.35 13.99
C GLN A 174 -14.29 -0.12 14.62
N ARG A 175 -14.31 -1.26 15.32
CA ARG A 175 -13.11 -1.87 15.88
C ARG A 175 -12.10 -2.24 14.79
N ASP A 176 -12.55 -2.86 13.71
CA ASP A 176 -11.67 -3.33 12.65
C ASP A 176 -11.15 -2.16 11.81
N VAL A 177 -11.98 -1.13 11.56
CA VAL A 177 -11.56 0.12 10.91
C VAL A 177 -10.51 0.87 11.74
N ARG A 178 -10.69 0.99 13.07
CA ARG A 178 -9.70 1.63 13.96
C ARG A 178 -8.37 0.87 14.00
N ARG A 179 -8.41 -0.46 14.00
CA ARG A 179 -7.19 -1.29 13.92
C ARG A 179 -6.47 -1.13 12.60
N LEU A 180 -7.21 -1.06 11.49
CA LEU A 180 -6.64 -0.75 10.18
C LEU A 180 -5.99 0.64 10.19
N TYR A 181 -6.70 1.67 10.66
CA TYR A 181 -6.15 3.02 10.77
C TYR A 181 -4.87 3.04 11.60
N ALA A 182 -4.84 2.37 12.75
CA ALA A 182 -3.66 2.30 13.60
C ALA A 182 -2.42 1.74 12.87
N ARG A 183 -2.60 0.81 11.92
CA ARG A 183 -1.50 0.31 11.09
C ARG A 183 -0.97 1.36 10.09
N TYR A 184 -1.86 2.11 9.45
CA TYR A 184 -1.51 3.08 8.40
C TYR A 184 -1.42 4.52 8.89
N GLN A 185 -1.57 4.78 10.19
CA GLN A 185 -1.53 6.12 10.78
C GLN A 185 -0.25 6.88 10.39
N GLY A 186 0.89 6.17 10.36
CA GLY A 186 2.16 6.70 9.88
C GLY A 186 2.04 7.26 8.46
N ASP A 187 1.54 6.48 7.51
CA ASP A 187 1.32 6.90 6.12
C ASP A 187 0.38 8.12 6.02
N PHE A 188 -0.69 8.17 6.84
CA PHE A 188 -1.56 9.36 6.87
C PHE A 188 -0.79 10.61 7.30
N SER A 189 -0.07 10.52 8.42
CA SER A 189 0.64 11.67 9.00
C SER A 189 1.87 12.11 8.19
N LEU A 190 2.61 11.17 7.62
CA LEU A 190 3.87 11.45 6.93
C LEU A 190 3.66 12.18 5.60
N PHE A 191 2.48 11.99 4.98
CA PHE A 191 2.17 12.54 3.65
C PHE A 191 0.97 13.48 3.66
N ASP A 192 0.68 14.08 4.82
CA ASP A 192 -0.36 15.11 5.02
C ASP A 192 -1.78 14.68 4.55
N TYR A 193 -2.07 13.37 4.60
CA TYR A 193 -3.43 12.89 4.39
C TYR A 193 -4.28 13.14 5.64
N ARG A 194 -5.50 13.64 5.43
CA ARG A 194 -6.43 13.86 6.53
C ARG A 194 -6.85 12.53 7.14
N ARG A 195 -6.84 12.46 8.48
CA ARG A 195 -7.47 11.36 9.22
C ARG A 195 -8.93 11.18 8.74
N PRO A 196 -9.38 9.96 8.41
CA PRO A 196 -10.72 9.72 7.87
C PRO A 196 -11.76 9.72 8.99
N ALA A 197 -12.04 10.90 9.57
CA ALA A 197 -13.00 11.10 10.66
C ALA A 197 -14.37 10.48 10.36
N PHE A 198 -14.84 10.62 9.12
CA PHE A 198 -16.11 10.05 8.63
C PHE A 198 -16.22 8.52 8.72
N LEU A 199 -15.10 7.81 8.94
CA LEU A 199 -15.10 6.37 9.19
C LEU A 199 -14.83 6.02 10.67
N LEU A 200 -14.24 6.92 11.45
CA LEU A 200 -13.67 6.62 12.77
C LEU A 200 -14.46 7.20 13.95
N ASP A 201 -15.21 8.27 13.68
CA ASP A 201 -16.02 9.03 14.63
C ASP A 201 -17.50 8.71 14.42
#